data_AF-A0A385SX52-F1
#
_entry.id   AF-A0A385SX52-F1
#
_cell.length_a   1.000
_cell.length_b   1.000
_cell.length_c   1.000
_cell.angle_alpha   90.00
_cell.angle_beta   90.00
_cell.angle_gamma   90.00
#
_symmetry.space_group_name_H-M   'P 1'
#
loop_
_entity.id
_entity.type
_entity.pdbx_description
1 polymer ?
#
loop_
_entity_poly.entity_id
_entity_poly.type
_entity_poly.pdbx_seq_one_letter_code
_entity_poly.pdbx_strand_id
1 'polypeptide(L)'
;MISTKKSKTDLSIQGPSISKKHKMVDYTLWIPYEKVIGSENVLSSYLDCVCEGIILVFREYQYESSIVTKIFSDIKRKVLNNPEYEYRKEDDPSPW
;
A
#
# COMPACT_ATOMS: atom_id res chain seq x y z
N MET A 1 1.90 1.86 10.06
CA MET A 1 0.77 2.70 9.57
C MET A 1 0.89 2.86 8.06
N ILE A 2 -0.23 2.81 7.32
CA ILE A 2 -0.27 3.11 5.88
C ILE A 2 -1.20 4.30 5.69
N SER A 3 -0.76 5.30 4.93
CA SER A 3 -1.54 6.51 4.68
C SER A 3 -1.23 7.08 3.31
N THR A 4 -2.21 7.73 2.69
CA THR A 4 -2.05 8.45 1.42
C THR A 4 -1.84 9.93 1.69
N LYS A 5 -0.99 10.60 0.89
CA LYS A 5 -0.76 12.04 1.03
C LYS A 5 -0.61 12.71 -0.33
N LYS A 6 -1.40 13.76 -0.58
CA LYS A 6 -1.36 14.56 -1.83
C LYS A 6 -0.01 15.23 -2.06
N SER A 7 0.66 15.65 -0.99
CA SER A 7 1.97 16.32 -1.06
C SER A 7 3.13 15.38 -1.41
N LYS A 8 2.88 14.09 -1.64
CA LYS A 8 3.92 13.10 -1.95
C LYS A 8 3.80 12.70 -3.42
N THR A 9 4.87 12.92 -4.18
CA THR A 9 4.99 12.50 -5.58
C THR A 9 5.35 11.02 -5.70
N ASP A 10 6.17 10.55 -4.76
CA ASP A 10 6.71 9.21 -4.72
C ASP A 10 6.36 8.49 -3.40
N LEU A 11 6.43 7.16 -3.46
CA LEU A 11 6.32 6.31 -2.29
C LEU A 11 7.43 6.66 -1.30
N SER A 12 7.08 6.88 -0.03
CA SER A 12 8.09 7.14 0.99
C SER A 12 7.80 6.41 2.29
N ILE A 13 8.87 5.99 2.96
CA ILE A 13 8.80 5.27 4.23
C ILE A 13 9.39 6.18 5.30
N GLN A 14 8.69 6.30 6.43
CA GLN A 14 9.15 7.01 7.60
C GLN A 14 9.27 6.03 8.77
N GLY A 15 10.45 5.98 9.39
CA GLY A 15 10.79 5.07 10.47
C GLY A 15 12.21 4.51 10.33
N PRO A 16 12.61 3.54 11.18
CA PRO A 16 11.81 2.99 12.26
C PRO A 16 11.59 3.98 13.41
N SER A 17 10.37 4.00 13.97
CA SER A 17 10.10 4.57 15.30
C SER A 17 9.99 3.42 16.30
N ILE A 18 10.79 3.45 17.37
CA ILE A 18 10.85 2.35 18.34
C ILE A 18 10.09 2.75 19.60
N SER A 19 8.95 2.11 19.82
CA SER A 19 8.20 2.27 21.06
C SER A 19 8.74 1.34 22.13
N LYS A 20 9.59 1.85 23.04
CA LYS A 20 10.13 1.06 24.16
C LYS A 20 9.03 0.55 25.10
N LYS A 21 7.96 1.32 25.27
CA LYS A 21 6.81 0.96 26.11
C LYS A 21 6.03 -0.23 25.54
N HIS A 22 5.83 -0.26 24.23
CA HIS A 22 5.05 -1.30 23.55
C HIS A 22 5.92 -2.41 22.94
N LYS A 23 7.26 -2.27 22.99
CA LYS A 23 8.23 -3.17 22.35
C LYS A 23 7.92 -3.41 20.87
N MET A 24 7.54 -2.35 20.16
CA MET A 24 7.18 -2.40 18.74
C MET A 24 8.08 -1.48 17.92
N VAL A 25 8.32 -1.89 16.67
CA VAL A 25 8.98 -1.07 15.65
C VAL A 25 7.93 -0.64 14.66
N ASP A 26 7.73 0.68 14.57
CA ASP A 26 6.72 1.29 13.72
C ASP A 26 7.36 1.88 12.47
N TYR A 27 6.78 1.54 11.32
CA TYR A 27 7.02 2.20 10.05
C TYR A 27 5.73 2.85 9.56
N THR A 28 5.88 3.99 8.90
CA THR A 28 4.80 4.68 8.20
C THR A 28 5.07 4.66 6.71
N LEU A 29 4.16 4.05 5.95
CA LEU A 29 4.18 4.08 4.49
C LEU A 29 3.31 5.22 3.99
N TRP A 30 3.92 6.17 3.29
CA TRP A 30 3.27 7.29 2.63
C TRP A 30 3.10 7.01 1.15
N ILE A 31 1.86 6.75 0.74
CA ILE A 31 1.49 6.45 -0.64
C ILE A 31 1.16 7.76 -1.38
N PRO A 32 1.70 7.98 -2.59
CA PRO A 32 1.44 9.19 -3.38
C PRO A 32 0.00 9.16 -3.91
N TYR A 33 -0.86 9.99 -3.33
CA TYR A 33 -2.30 9.97 -3.64
C TYR A 33 -2.58 10.27 -5.12
N GLU A 34 -1.98 11.34 -5.65
CA GLU A 34 -2.22 11.80 -7.02
C GLU A 34 -1.75 10.76 -8.06
N LYS A 35 -0.66 10.05 -7.78
CA LYS A 35 -0.16 8.97 -8.63
C LYS A 35 -1.13 7.78 -8.69
N VAL A 36 -1.71 7.42 -7.55
CA VAL A 36 -2.64 6.29 -7.45
C VAL A 36 -4.00 6.63 -8.07
N ILE A 37 -4.56 7.79 -7.74
CA ILE A 37 -5.88 8.19 -8.25
C ILE A 37 -5.88 8.51 -9.74
N GLY A 38 -4.75 8.99 -10.27
CA GLY A 38 -4.57 9.26 -11.70
C GLY A 38 -4.23 8.04 -12.54
N SER A 39 -4.08 6.86 -11.92
CA SER A 39 -3.79 5.61 -12.65
C SER A 39 -5.05 5.03 -13.31
N GLU A 40 -4.85 4.28 -14.40
CA GLU A 40 -5.94 3.59 -15.11
C GLU A 40 -6.67 2.59 -14.20
N ASN A 41 -5.95 1.94 -13.29
CA ASN A 41 -6.51 1.04 -12.30
C ASN A 41 -6.03 1.43 -10.90
N VAL A 42 -6.83 2.27 -10.23
CA VAL A 42 -6.54 2.84 -8.91
C VAL A 42 -6.20 1.76 -7.88
N LEU A 43 -7.01 0.69 -7.83
CA LEU A 43 -6.84 -0.39 -6.86
C LEU A 43 -5.55 -1.18 -7.11
N SER A 44 -5.27 -1.50 -8.37
CA SER A 44 -4.00 -2.14 -8.77
C SER A 44 -2.82 -1.27 -8.37
N SER A 45 -2.84 0.02 -8.72
CA SER A 45 -1.74 0.94 -8.43
C SER A 45 -1.52 1.14 -6.93
N TYR A 46 -2.60 1.15 -6.13
CA TYR A 46 -2.51 1.20 -4.68
C TYR A 46 -1.81 -0.04 -4.12
N LEU A 47 -2.23 -1.24 -4.54
CA LEU A 47 -1.63 -2.50 -4.09
C LEU A 47 -0.15 -2.61 -4.48
N ASP A 48 0.22 -2.13 -5.67
CA ASP A 48 1.61 -2.08 -6.11
C ASP A 48 2.46 -1.18 -5.19
N CYS A 49 1.96 0.00 -4.82
CA CYS A 49 2.63 0.89 -3.87
C CYS A 49 2.78 0.27 -2.48
N VAL A 50 1.75 -0.46 -2.00
CA VAL A 50 1.84 -1.18 -0.72
C VAL A 50 2.88 -2.29 -0.79
N CYS A 51 2.91 -3.07 -1.87
CA CYS A 51 3.89 -4.14 -2.08
C CYS A 51 5.32 -3.61 -2.05
N GLU A 52 5.59 -2.56 -2.85
CA GLU A 52 6.90 -1.90 -2.90
C GLU A 52 7.30 -1.37 -1.52
N GLY A 53 6.36 -0.75 -0.80
CA GLY A 53 6.59 -0.23 0.54
C GLY A 53 7.01 -1.31 1.53
N ILE A 54 6.33 -2.46 1.52
CA ILE A 54 6.66 -3.59 2.39
C ILE A 54 8.01 -4.20 2.01
N ILE A 55 8.29 -4.35 0.71
CA ILE A 55 9.59 -4.83 0.23
C ILE A 55 10.73 -3.95 0.77
N LEU A 56 10.57 -2.63 0.67
CA LEU A 56 11.57 -1.69 1.17
C LEU A 56 11.78 -1.80 2.68
N VAL A 57 10.71 -1.93 3.48
CA VAL A 57 10.84 -2.16 4.93
C VAL A 57 11.55 -3.49 5.22
N PHE A 58 11.18 -4.56 4.51
CA PHE A 58 11.67 -5.92 4.78
C PHE A 58 13.10 -6.14 4.30
N ARG A 59 13.55 -5.36 3.31
CA ARG A 59 14.94 -5.34 2.84
C ARG A 59 15.92 -4.97 3.95
N GLU A 60 15.55 -4.06 4.85
CA GLU A 60 16.35 -3.68 6.03
C GLU A 60 16.61 -4.85 6.98
N TYR A 61 15.76 -5.89 6.92
CA TYR A 61 15.86 -7.11 7.70
C TYR A 61 16.36 -8.31 6.89
N GLN A 62 16.91 -8.06 5.69
CA GLN A 62 17.46 -9.09 4.79
C GLN A 62 16.45 -10.17 4.36
N TYR A 63 15.15 -9.87 4.38
CA TYR A 63 14.15 -10.77 3.82
C TYR A 63 14.16 -10.73 2.30
N GLU A 64 13.88 -11.89 1.70
CA GLU A 64 13.82 -12.04 0.25
C GLU A 64 12.57 -11.35 -0.32
N SER A 65 12.77 -10.40 -1.23
CA SER A 65 11.67 -9.64 -1.84
C SER A 65 10.70 -10.52 -2.64
N SER A 66 11.18 -11.63 -3.19
CA SER A 66 10.38 -12.58 -3.99
C SER A 66 9.18 -13.14 -3.21
N ILE A 67 9.35 -13.37 -1.90
CA ILE A 67 8.30 -13.89 -1.02
C ILE A 67 7.17 -12.87 -0.92
N VAL A 68 7.52 -11.60 -0.70
CA VAL A 68 6.53 -10.50 -0.61
C VAL A 68 5.82 -10.32 -1.95
N THR A 69 6.56 -10.32 -3.07
CA THR A 69 5.98 -10.20 -4.42
C THR A 69 5.02 -11.34 -4.72
N LYS A 70 5.33 -12.57 -4.34
CA LYS A 70 4.45 -13.73 -4.55
C LYS A 70 3.15 -13.60 -3.76
N ILE A 71 3.24 -13.24 -2.48
CA ILE A 71 2.07 -13.02 -1.62
C ILE A 71 1.19 -11.91 -2.20
N PHE A 72 1.78 -10.79 -2.62
CA PHE A 72 1.04 -9.67 -3.19
C PHE A 72 0.43 -9.99 -4.56
N SER A 73 1.08 -10.82 -5.37
CA SER A 73 0.51 -11.29 -6.64
C SER A 73 -0.78 -12.09 -6.41
N ASP A 74 -0.79 -12.95 -5.39
CA ASP A 74 -1.98 -13.71 -5.00
C ASP A 74 -3.08 -12.82 -4.44
N ILE A 75 -2.73 -11.84 -3.60
CA ILE A 75 -3.69 -10.86 -3.07
C ILE A 75 -4.29 -10.04 -4.21
N LYS A 76 -3.46 -9.49 -5.11
CA LYS A 76 -3.88 -8.68 -6.24
C LYS A 76 -4.83 -9.44 -7.15
N ARG A 77 -4.54 -10.71 -7.45
CA ARG A 77 -5.45 -11.58 -8.21
C ARG A 77 -6.80 -11.80 -7.52
N LYS A 78 -6.83 -11.96 -6.20
CA LYS A 78 -8.08 -12.16 -5.45
C LYS A 78 -8.90 -10.87 -5.36
N VAL A 79 -8.22 -9.74 -5.16
CA VAL A 79 -8.84 -8.43 -4.97
C VAL A 79 -9.37 -7.88 -6.30
N LEU A 80 -8.57 -7.91 -7.37
CA LEU A 80 -8.98 -7.36 -8.67
C LEU A 80 -10.09 -8.15 -9.37
N ASN A 81 -10.29 -9.42 -9.00
CA ASN A 81 -11.36 -10.26 -9.55
C ASN A 81 -12.60 -10.32 -8.64
N ASN A 82 -12.65 -9.51 -7.58
CA ASN A 82 -13.78 -9.47 -6.67
C ASN A 82 -14.45 -8.07 -6.71
N PRO A 83 -15.72 -7.97 -7.18
CA PRO A 83 -16.43 -6.70 -7.28
C PRO A 83 -16.67 -6.02 -5.91
N GLU A 84 -16.58 -6.76 -4.80
CA GLU A 84 -16.64 -6.19 -3.44
C GLU A 84 -15.56 -5.13 -3.19
N TYR A 85 -14.40 -5.26 -3.84
CA TYR A 85 -13.27 -4.37 -3.63
C TYR A 85 -13.13 -3.30 -4.72
N GLU A 86 -14.11 -3.17 -5.62
CA GLU A 86 -14.07 -2.13 -6.65
C GLU A 86 -13.87 -0.74 -6.05
N TYR A 87 -12.94 0.01 -6.65
CA TYR A 87 -12.71 1.38 -6.26
C TYR A 87 -13.92 2.23 -6.67
N ARG A 88 -14.59 2.84 -5.69
CA ARG A 88 -15.65 3.83 -5.90
C ARG A 88 -15.17 5.19 -5.45
N LYS A 89 -15.46 6.23 -6.23
CA LYS A 89 -15.22 7.61 -5.78
C LYS A 89 -16.26 7.94 -4.72
N GLU A 90 -15.93 8.80 -3.75
CA GLU A 90 -16.87 9.18 -2.68
C GLU A 90 -18.15 9.84 -3.23
N ASP A 91 -18.11 10.37 -4.45
CA ASP A 91 -19.25 10.95 -5.16
C ASP A 91 -20.04 9.95 -6.02
N ASP A 92 -19.66 8.66 -6.06
CA ASP A 92 -20.47 7.64 -6.74
C ASP A 92 -21.75 7.40 -5.94
N PRO A 93 -22.94 7.56 -6.55
CA PRO A 93 -24.18 7.30 -5.85
C PRO A 93 -24.22 5.83 -5.40
N SER A 94 -24.51 5.63 -4.12
CA SER A 94 -24.82 4.32 -3.56
C SER A 94 -25.93 3.67 -4.40
N PRO A 95 -25.85 2.37 -4.74
CA PRO A 95 -26.94 1.64 -5.40
C PRO A 95 -28.16 1.39 -4.49
N TRP A 96 -28.20 2.04 -3.31
CA TRP A 96 -29.28 2.01 -2.32
C TRP A 96 -29.52 3.42 -1.79
#